data_AF-A0A957S1U4-F1
#
_entry.id   AF-A0A957S1U4-F1
#
_cell.length_a   1.000
_cell.length_b   1.000
_cell.length_c   1.000
_cell.angle_alpha   90.00
_cell.angle_beta   90.00
_cell.angle_gamma   90.00
#
_symmetry.space_group_name_H-M   'P 1'
#
loop_
_entity.id
_entity.type
_entity.pdbx_description
1 polymer ?
#
loop_
_entity_poly.entity_id
_entity_poly.type
_entity_poly.pdbx_seq_one_letter_code
_entity_poly.pdbx_strand_id
1 'polypeptide(L)' 'MQNENLTFKIIGCAFKVHNALGAGFLEKVYENALRMELVDAGLKVQQQVPIHV' A
#
# COMPACT_ATOMS: atom_id res chain seq x y z
N MET A 1 2.48 13.24 -16.72
CA MET A 1 3.77 12.72 -16.21
C MET A 1 4.13 13.18 -14.79
N GLN A 2 3.44 14.14 -14.15
CA GLN A 2 3.87 14.70 -12.84
C GLN A 2 3.92 13.70 -11.66
N ASN A 3 3.24 12.54 -11.74
CA ASN A 3 3.14 11.58 -10.63
C ASN A 3 3.68 10.17 -10.94
N GLU A 4 4.30 9.95 -12.10
CA GLU A 4 4.69 8.60 -12.55
C GLU A 4 5.59 7.86 -11.56
N ASN A 5 6.58 8.55 -10.98
CA ASN A 5 7.47 7.95 -10.00
C ASN A 5 6.77 7.55 -8.70
N LEU A 6 5.85 8.40 -8.19
CA LEU A 6 5.11 8.10 -6.97
C LEU A 6 4.13 6.95 -7.21
N THR A 7 3.39 7.00 -8.31
CA THR A 7 2.45 5.93 -8.71
C THR A 7 3.17 4.60 -8.89
N PHE A 8 4.30 4.59 -9.60
CA PHE A 8 5.10 3.37 -9.81
C PHE A 8 5.60 2.79 -8.49
N LYS A 9 6.05 3.64 -7.56
CA LYS A 9 6.48 3.23 -6.23
C LYS A 9 5.33 2.57 -5.45
N ILE A 10 4.15 3.21 -5.39
CA ILE A 10 2.98 2.68 -4.67
C ILE A 10 2.54 1.34 -5.26
N ILE A 11 2.46 1.25 -6.59
CA ILE A 11 2.11 0.01 -7.30
C ILE A 11 3.13 -1.09 -7.00
N GLY A 12 4.42 -0.77 -7.03
CA GLY A 12 5.49 -1.70 -6.67
C GLY A 12 5.35 -2.27 -5.26
N CYS A 13 5.04 -1.42 -4.26
CA CYS A 13 4.75 -1.87 -2.89
C CYS A 13 3.54 -2.82 -2.85
N ALA A 14 2.45 -2.50 -3.56
CA ALA A 14 1.27 -3.37 -3.62
C ALA A 14 1.57 -4.74 -4.24
N PHE A 15 2.36 -4.79 -5.31
CA PHE A 15 2.80 -6.06 -5.91
C PHE A 15 3.70 -6.87 -4.99
N LYS A 16 4.61 -6.24 -4.24
CA LYS A 16 5.42 -6.94 -3.23
C LYS A 16 4.55 -7.62 -2.18
N VAL A 17 3.57 -6.89 -1.62
CA VAL A 17 2.62 -7.45 -0.66
C VAL A 17 1.85 -8.61 -1.27
N HIS A 18 1.31 -8.44 -2.47
CA HIS A 18 0.54 -9.48 -3.15
C HIS A 18 1.38 -10.74 -3.40
N ASN A 19 2.62 -10.59 -3.87
CA ASN A 19 3.51 -11.71 -4.14
C ASN A 19 3.96 -12.44 -2.86
N ALA A 20 4.08 -11.71 -1.75
CA ALA A 20 4.47 -12.29 -0.46
C ALA A 20 3.31 -13.02 0.25
N LEU A 21 2.11 -12.45 0.22
CA LEU A 21 0.96 -12.99 0.96
C LEU A 21 0.09 -13.94 0.13
N GLY A 22 0.03 -13.78 -1.18
CA GLY A 22 -0.95 -14.49 -2.01
C GLY A 22 -2.40 -14.09 -1.66
N ALA A 23 -3.35 -14.97 -1.95
CA ALA A 23 -4.78 -14.76 -1.70
C ALA A 23 -5.25 -15.52 -0.44
N GLY A 24 -6.29 -15.01 0.23
CA GLY A 24 -7.00 -15.75 1.30
C GLY A 24 -6.99 -15.08 2.69
N PHE A 25 -6.33 -13.93 2.84
CA PHE A 25 -6.34 -13.18 4.09
C PHE A 25 -7.47 -12.17 4.17
N LEU A 26 -7.76 -11.73 5.40
CA LEU A 26 -8.67 -10.60 5.64
C LEU A 26 -8.05 -9.30 5.14
N GLU A 27 -8.90 -8.34 4.77
CA GLU A 27 -8.48 -6.99 4.33
C GLU A 27 -7.46 -6.36 5.28
N LYS A 28 -7.68 -6.48 6.60
CA LYS A 28 -6.79 -5.88 7.62
C LYS A 28 -5.35 -6.35 7.51
N VAL A 29 -5.12 -7.59 7.05
CA VAL A 29 -3.77 -8.14 6.85
C VAL A 29 -3.11 -7.45 5.66
N TYR A 30 -3.80 -7.33 4.53
CA TYR A 30 -3.29 -6.62 3.35
C TYR A 30 -3.08 -5.14 3.64
N GLU A 31 -4.01 -4.50 4.34
CA GLU A 31 -3.93 -3.10 4.74
C GLU A 31 -2.68 -2.82 5.60
N ASN A 32 -2.40 -3.67 6.58
CA ASN A 32 -1.23 -3.54 7.45
C ASN A 32 0.07 -3.81 6.69
N ALA A 33 0.11 -4.85 5.87
CA ALA A 33 1.29 -5.17 5.05
C ALA A 33 1.61 -4.04 4.06
N LEU A 34 0.59 -3.49 3.40
CA LEU A 34 0.76 -2.37 2.48
C LEU A 34 1.21 -1.11 3.20
N ARG A 35 0.65 -0.81 4.38
CA ARG A 35 1.14 0.31 5.19
C ARG A 35 2.63 0.16 5.50
N MET A 36 3.07 -1.03 5.94
CA MET A 36 4.49 -1.28 6.25
C MET A 36 5.37 -1.05 5.01
N GLU A 37 5.05 -1.68 3.87
CA GLU A 37 5.83 -1.53 2.64
C GLU A 37 5.89 -0.08 2.14
N LEU A 38 4.80 0.69 2.26
CA LEU A 38 4.79 2.09 1.84
C LEU A 38 5.61 2.98 2.79
N VAL A 39 5.56 2.73 4.11
CA VAL A 39 6.37 3.44 5.10
C VAL A 39 7.85 3.16 4.88
N ASP A 40 8.23 1.89 4.65
CA ASP A 40 9.61 1.50 4.35
C ASP A 40 10.11 2.11 3.04
N ALA A 41 9.21 2.35 2.07
CA ALA A 41 9.52 3.08 0.84
C ALA A 41 9.64 4.62 1.02
N GLY A 42 9.55 5.11 2.26
CA GLY A 42 9.70 6.50 2.66
C GLY A 42 8.42 7.35 2.52
N LEU A 43 7.25 6.72 2.40
CA LEU A 43 5.98 7.43 2.24
C LEU A 43 5.28 7.65 3.58
N LYS A 44 4.60 8.79 3.70
CA LYS A 44 3.72 9.07 4.84
C LYS A 44 2.34 8.50 4.54
N VAL A 45 1.89 7.55 5.37
CA VAL A 45 0.63 6.82 5.14
C VAL A 45 -0.22 6.81 6.39
N GLN A 46 -1.51 7.02 6.20
CA GLN A 46 -2.55 6.84 7.20
C GLN A 46 -3.54 5.78 6.70
N GLN A 47 -4.05 4.99 7.63
CA GLN A 47 -4.97 3.88 7.41
C GLN A 47 -6.40 4.31 7.73
N GLN A 48 -7.37 3.88 6.92
CA GLN A 48 -8.81 4.08 7.16
C GLN A 48 -9.20 5.53 7.54
N VAL A 49 -8.63 6.51 6.85
CA VAL A 49 -8.98 7.92 7.07
C VAL A 49 -10.44 8.15 6.66
N PRO A 50 -11.30 8.72 7.53
CA PRO A 50 -12.69 8.97 7.20
C PRO A 50 -12.81 9.97 6.05
N ILE A 51 -13.64 9.64 5.06
CA ILE A 51 -13.94 10.50 3.92
C ILE A 51 -15.28 11.18 4.20
N HIS A 52 -15.31 12.51 4.14
CA HIS A 52 -16.56 13.26 4.16
C HIS A 52 -17.11 13.28 2.73
N VAL A 53 -18.33 12.77 2.58
CA VAL A 53 -19.08 12.70 1.31
C VAL A 53 -20.23 13.68 1.29
#